data_AF-A0A2N3I0Q2-F1
#
_entry.id   AF-A0A2N3I0Q2-F1
#
_cell.length_a   1.000
_cell.length_b   1.000
_cell.length_c   1.000
_cell.angle_alpha   90.00
_cell.angle_beta   90.00
_cell.angle_gamma   90.00
#
_symmetry.space_group_name_H-M   'P 1'
#
loop_
_entity.id
_entity.type
_entity.pdbx_description
1 polymer ?
#
loop_
_entity_poly.entity_id
_entity_poly.type
_entity_poly.pdbx_seq_one_letter_code
_entity_poly.pdbx_strand_id
1 'polypeptide(L)'
;MKNLVIVKLLVCVLFCSVIGVANAQESNKDIKVLYVGYNPEKPKPENYGRVFGGAPERLEKDYQTRWPAFKAYLEEHFTSVTCVDPRDYKQEMSSKVDVTIFDELTTPIKEEVKEYDTNGKLVKYAKSEYLTSDYKNATIFIGKCAPDLGRSLGSKLDWHCYCLEGDAQSLQTQHPIFNTPNKVTPTMVMNPTPKNWLHYDSSLPKQMKMWKVQKLSAKNSDYVLGMVSRGAGFLDSPDTEYICGAECKSIESVALGRHGNLFLWGFSGSPDIMTEEAKDVFFNTIVYMKQFNGAGLIAKKMDETIIIRDPYLDYRKSKITLENFETYKVDWLKYNEKSIARADELKKQKAEGKKLSRIQEMFLSKQKSVPTIEIWMEENVGEEAFNAVGSDIKAYYTWIEENREFFYCIHTKDFRHVLSVDKDLKQLAVSNRKIEVLEKCIGLISKGEQTDIANRVLRKYTMEDFKTAKEWKKWLKKNRSKLFFTEAGGYKWLINTLN
;
A
#
# COMPACT_ATOMS: atom_id res chain seq x y z
N MET A 1 63.00 4.39 12.34
CA MET A 1 62.53 3.61 11.17
C MET A 1 61.12 3.03 11.34
N LYS A 2 60.71 2.48 12.49
CA LYS A 2 59.34 1.94 12.69
C LYS A 2 58.20 2.97 12.54
N ASN A 3 58.39 4.22 12.98
CA ASN A 3 57.36 5.27 12.86
C ASN A 3 57.14 5.76 11.41
N LEU A 4 58.14 5.63 10.53
CA LEU A 4 58.02 6.07 9.13
C LEU A 4 57.21 5.07 8.28
N VAL A 5 57.21 3.78 8.66
CA VAL A 5 56.44 2.74 7.98
C VAL A 5 54.95 2.83 8.34
N ILE A 6 54.62 3.14 9.60
CA ILE A 6 53.24 3.32 10.05
C ILE A 6 52.59 4.54 9.41
N VAL A 7 53.32 5.66 9.28
CA VAL A 7 52.83 6.87 8.58
C VAL A 7 52.63 6.60 7.08
N LYS A 8 53.55 5.87 6.42
CA LYS A 8 53.37 5.48 5.01
C LYS A 8 52.19 4.52 4.80
N LEU A 9 51.92 3.61 5.73
CA LEU A 9 50.77 2.69 5.65
C LEU A 9 49.44 3.44 5.82
N LEU A 10 49.37 4.38 6.78
CA LEU A 10 48.20 5.25 6.99
C LEU A 10 47.94 6.16 5.79
N VAL A 11 48.99 6.75 5.19
CA VAL A 11 48.86 7.59 4.00
C VAL A 11 48.44 6.77 2.77
N CYS A 12 48.94 5.54 2.58
CA CYS A 12 48.48 4.66 1.50
C CYS A 12 47.03 4.18 1.67
N VAL A 13 46.58 3.89 2.90
CA VAL A 13 45.17 3.52 3.16
C VAL A 13 44.22 4.71 2.95
N LEU A 14 44.65 5.93 3.31
CA LEU A 14 43.94 7.18 3.00
C LEU A 14 43.94 7.50 1.49
N PHE A 15 45.03 7.24 0.77
CA PHE A 15 45.05 7.44 -0.69
C PHE A 15 44.21 6.40 -1.45
N CYS A 16 44.24 5.12 -1.03
CA CYS A 16 43.42 4.08 -1.66
C CYS A 16 41.92 4.26 -1.40
N SER A 17 41.52 4.78 -0.23
CA SER A 17 40.11 5.09 0.04
C SER A 17 39.63 6.32 -0.73
N VAL A 18 40.46 7.36 -0.88
CA VAL A 18 40.13 8.55 -1.69
C VAL A 18 40.05 8.21 -3.19
N ILE A 19 40.96 7.39 -3.71
CA ILE A 19 40.91 6.94 -5.12
C ILE A 19 39.71 6.00 -5.35
N GLY A 20 39.38 5.12 -4.41
CA GLY A 20 38.21 4.24 -4.49
C GLY A 20 36.88 5.00 -4.47
N VAL A 21 36.76 6.05 -3.66
CA VAL A 21 35.57 6.92 -3.60
C VAL A 21 35.46 7.79 -4.86
N ALA A 22 36.57 8.34 -5.36
CA ALA A 22 36.58 9.13 -6.60
C ALA A 22 36.17 8.28 -7.82
N ASN A 23 36.71 7.06 -7.96
CA ASN A 23 36.33 6.13 -9.03
C ASN A 23 34.86 5.67 -8.92
N ALA A 24 34.35 5.44 -7.72
CA ALA A 24 32.94 5.10 -7.51
C ALA A 24 32.02 6.27 -7.88
N GLN A 25 32.41 7.50 -7.52
CA GLN A 25 31.67 8.72 -7.84
C GLN A 25 31.69 9.04 -9.34
N GLU A 26 32.78 8.77 -10.05
CA GLU A 26 32.83 8.83 -11.53
C GLU A 26 31.95 7.74 -12.17
N SER A 27 32.00 6.49 -11.68
CA SER A 27 31.18 5.39 -12.23
C SER A 27 29.67 5.59 -12.06
N ASN A 28 29.25 6.38 -11.05
CA ASN A 28 27.84 6.71 -10.85
C ASN A 28 27.30 7.68 -11.91
N LYS A 29 28.16 8.47 -12.56
CA LYS A 29 27.75 9.36 -13.65
C LYS A 29 27.44 8.60 -14.93
N ASP A 30 27.89 7.35 -15.07
CA ASP A 30 27.64 6.50 -16.25
C ASP A 30 26.27 5.80 -16.22
N ILE A 31 25.49 5.99 -15.14
CA ILE A 31 24.14 5.45 -15.05
C ILE A 31 23.25 6.07 -16.12
N LYS A 32 22.61 5.24 -16.93
CA LYS A 32 21.66 5.67 -17.95
C LYS A 32 20.29 5.87 -17.33
N VAL A 33 19.76 7.08 -17.40
CA VAL A 33 18.48 7.45 -16.78
C VAL A 33 17.47 7.83 -17.85
N LEU A 34 16.29 7.22 -17.78
CA LEU A 34 15.10 7.63 -18.55
C LEU A 34 14.13 8.37 -17.63
N TYR A 35 13.84 9.63 -17.92
CA TYR A 35 12.80 10.40 -17.24
C TYR A 35 11.55 10.51 -18.11
N VAL A 36 10.39 10.18 -17.55
CA VAL A 36 9.08 10.18 -18.22
C VAL A 36 8.16 11.19 -17.53
N GLY A 37 7.96 12.35 -18.18
CA GLY A 37 7.17 13.47 -17.66
C GLY A 37 6.63 14.34 -18.80
N TYR A 38 5.70 15.27 -18.56
CA TYR A 38 5.15 16.06 -19.66
C TYR A 38 6.17 17.07 -20.21
N ASN A 39 6.43 17.04 -21.53
CA ASN A 39 7.23 18.06 -22.19
C ASN A 39 6.36 19.32 -22.42
N PRO A 40 6.72 20.50 -21.86
CA PRO A 40 5.94 21.73 -22.02
C PRO A 40 5.89 22.26 -23.46
N GLU A 41 6.75 21.78 -24.37
CA GLU A 41 6.67 22.10 -25.80
C GLU A 41 5.43 21.49 -26.48
N LYS A 42 4.79 20.50 -25.83
CA LYS A 42 3.55 19.89 -26.31
C LYS A 42 2.33 20.52 -25.63
N PRO A 43 1.14 20.43 -26.25
CA PRO A 43 -0.08 20.88 -25.60
C PRO A 43 -0.35 20.15 -24.29
N LYS A 44 -0.71 20.93 -23.27
CA LYS A 44 -1.16 20.43 -21.97
C LYS A 44 -2.40 19.54 -22.14
N PRO A 45 -2.41 18.33 -21.56
CA PRO A 45 -3.61 17.48 -21.57
C PRO A 45 -4.79 18.16 -20.87
N GLU A 46 -6.00 17.95 -21.37
CA GLU A 46 -7.24 18.54 -20.82
C GLU A 46 -7.48 18.14 -19.35
N ASN A 47 -7.07 16.93 -18.98
CA ASN A 47 -7.21 16.38 -17.64
C ASN A 47 -5.94 16.51 -16.77
N TYR A 48 -4.96 17.34 -17.16
CA TYR A 48 -3.75 17.54 -16.38
C TYR A 48 -4.08 18.05 -14.97
N GLY A 49 -3.72 17.25 -13.96
CA GLY A 49 -3.91 17.58 -12.54
C GLY A 49 -5.36 17.53 -12.02
N ARG A 50 -6.38 17.31 -12.86
CA ARG A 50 -7.81 17.35 -12.44
C ARG A 50 -8.21 16.31 -11.40
N VAL A 51 -7.54 15.18 -11.33
CA VAL A 51 -7.94 14.04 -10.48
C VAL A 51 -7.33 14.10 -9.08
N PHE A 52 -6.39 15.02 -8.82
CA PHE A 52 -5.43 14.87 -7.72
C PHE A 52 -5.25 16.10 -6.82
N GLY A 53 -5.91 17.22 -7.11
CA GLY A 53 -5.84 18.41 -6.26
C GLY A 53 -4.57 19.25 -6.46
N GLY A 54 -4.73 20.56 -6.33
CA GLY A 54 -3.76 21.60 -6.67
C GLY A 54 -4.49 22.77 -7.36
N ALA A 55 -4.14 24.01 -7.04
CA ALA A 55 -4.80 25.15 -7.67
C ALA A 55 -4.49 25.17 -9.17
N PRO A 56 -5.46 25.56 -10.04
CA PRO A 56 -5.25 25.60 -11.49
C PRO A 56 -4.00 26.38 -11.92
N GLU A 57 -3.73 27.52 -11.27
CA GLU A 57 -2.54 28.34 -11.53
C GLU A 57 -1.24 27.60 -11.19
N ARG A 58 -1.24 26.82 -10.10
CA ARG A 58 -0.09 26.02 -9.72
C ARG A 58 0.17 24.92 -10.74
N LEU A 59 -0.89 24.24 -11.18
CA LEU A 59 -0.79 23.20 -12.21
C LEU A 59 -0.23 23.78 -13.52
N GLU A 60 -0.65 24.99 -13.92
CA GLU A 60 -0.09 25.66 -15.10
C GLU A 60 1.41 25.91 -14.94
N LYS A 61 1.82 26.45 -13.79
CA LYS A 61 3.24 26.67 -13.49
C LYS A 61 4.02 25.35 -13.52
N ASP A 62 3.53 24.33 -12.83
CA ASP A 62 4.20 23.03 -12.75
C ASP A 62 4.33 22.39 -14.13
N TYR A 63 3.33 22.52 -15.01
CA TYR A 63 3.43 22.02 -16.39
C TYR A 63 4.62 22.63 -17.14
N GLN A 64 4.88 23.92 -16.92
CA GLN A 64 5.99 24.64 -17.57
C GLN A 64 7.34 24.36 -16.91
N THR A 65 7.40 24.20 -15.59
CA THR A 65 8.67 24.21 -14.85
C THR A 65 9.17 22.83 -14.43
N ARG A 66 8.29 21.84 -14.26
CA ARG A 66 8.63 20.53 -13.68
C ARG A 66 9.58 19.73 -14.55
N TRP A 67 9.28 19.62 -15.84
CA TRP A 67 10.12 18.89 -16.78
C TRP A 67 11.51 19.53 -16.94
N PRO A 68 11.66 20.86 -17.17
CA PRO A 68 12.97 21.49 -17.19
C PRO A 68 13.75 21.30 -15.88
N ALA A 69 13.09 21.34 -14.73
CA ALA A 69 13.74 21.16 -13.43
C ALA A 69 14.32 19.75 -13.27
N PHE A 70 13.56 18.70 -13.61
CA PHE A 70 14.07 17.32 -13.60
C PHE A 70 15.16 17.10 -14.64
N LYS A 71 14.97 17.61 -15.86
CA LYS A 71 15.98 17.48 -16.92
C LYS A 71 17.32 18.09 -16.50
N ALA A 72 17.32 19.34 -16.07
CA ALA A 72 18.54 20.03 -15.65
C ALA A 72 19.23 19.33 -14.48
N TYR A 73 18.45 18.93 -13.46
CA TYR A 73 18.97 18.20 -12.31
C TYR A 73 19.60 16.85 -12.72
N LEU A 74 18.93 16.06 -13.56
CA LEU A 74 19.46 14.77 -13.99
C LEU A 74 20.71 14.93 -14.87
N GLU A 75 20.74 15.90 -15.79
CA GLU A 75 21.89 16.18 -16.67
C GLU A 75 23.10 16.72 -15.90
N GLU A 76 22.89 17.36 -14.75
CA GLU A 76 23.97 17.76 -13.83
C GLU A 76 24.65 16.55 -13.18
N HIS A 77 23.88 15.49 -12.89
CA HIS A 77 24.34 14.33 -12.12
C HIS A 77 24.73 13.11 -12.96
N PHE A 78 24.18 12.97 -14.18
CA PHE A 78 24.37 11.78 -15.03
C PHE A 78 24.74 12.18 -16.45
N THR A 79 25.67 11.44 -17.05
CA THR A 79 26.15 11.70 -18.43
C THR A 79 25.18 11.25 -19.51
N SER A 80 24.28 10.31 -19.20
CA SER A 80 23.34 9.71 -20.16
C SER A 80 21.91 9.84 -19.66
N VAL A 81 21.29 10.99 -19.93
CA VAL A 81 19.88 11.27 -19.60
C VAL A 81 19.05 11.30 -20.87
N THR A 82 17.93 10.58 -20.87
CA THR A 82 16.88 10.70 -21.89
C THR A 82 15.60 11.16 -21.20
N CYS A 83 14.98 12.23 -21.71
CA CYS A 83 13.67 12.66 -21.26
C CYS A 83 12.65 12.39 -22.36
N VAL A 84 11.52 11.74 -22.04
CA VAL A 84 10.44 11.43 -22.98
C VAL A 84 9.07 11.85 -22.45
N ASP A 85 8.24 12.42 -23.32
CA ASP A 85 6.85 12.71 -22.97
C ASP A 85 6.09 11.39 -22.71
N PRO A 86 5.26 11.27 -21.67
CA PRO A 86 4.55 10.02 -21.33
C PRO A 86 3.69 9.48 -22.47
N ARG A 87 3.22 10.34 -23.39
CA ARG A 87 2.44 9.95 -24.57
C ARG A 87 3.29 9.26 -25.64
N ASP A 88 4.60 9.48 -25.63
CA ASP A 88 5.54 8.85 -26.56
C ASP A 88 6.29 7.68 -25.93
N TYR A 89 6.15 7.48 -24.62
CA TYR A 89 6.81 6.40 -23.91
C TYR A 89 6.41 5.04 -24.48
N LYS A 90 7.42 4.19 -24.66
CA LYS A 90 7.25 2.77 -24.98
C LYS A 90 8.08 1.95 -24.01
N GLN A 91 7.58 0.79 -23.61
CA GLN A 91 8.22 -0.03 -22.60
C GLN A 91 9.66 -0.42 -22.96
N GLU A 92 9.96 -0.61 -24.24
CA GLU A 92 11.30 -0.95 -24.74
C GLU A 92 12.33 0.16 -24.45
N MET A 93 11.89 1.40 -24.19
CA MET A 93 12.78 2.49 -23.78
C MET A 93 13.40 2.19 -22.41
N SER A 94 12.62 1.68 -21.45
CA SER A 94 13.13 1.27 -20.13
C SER A 94 14.15 0.13 -20.22
N SER A 95 14.05 -0.73 -21.23
CA SER A 95 15.01 -1.84 -21.42
C SER A 95 16.42 -1.39 -21.84
N LYS A 96 16.57 -0.13 -22.30
CA LYS A 96 17.82 0.42 -22.82
C LYS A 96 18.59 1.27 -21.80
N VAL A 97 18.03 1.44 -20.60
CA VAL A 97 18.57 2.27 -19.54
C VAL A 97 18.75 1.48 -18.25
N ASP A 98 19.47 2.04 -17.29
CA ASP A 98 19.68 1.43 -15.99
C ASP A 98 18.49 1.69 -15.06
N VAL A 99 17.93 2.90 -15.09
CA VAL A 99 16.81 3.31 -14.24
C VAL A 99 15.81 4.16 -15.03
N THR A 100 14.52 3.86 -14.85
CA THR A 100 13.42 4.70 -15.35
C THR A 100 12.76 5.46 -14.20
N ILE A 101 12.50 6.75 -14.39
CA ILE A 101 11.78 7.61 -13.45
C ILE A 101 10.45 7.99 -14.12
N PHE A 102 9.34 7.52 -13.57
CA PHE A 102 8.02 7.98 -14.00
C PHE A 102 7.55 9.10 -13.08
N ASP A 103 7.21 10.22 -13.69
CA ASP A 103 6.57 11.35 -13.04
C ASP A 103 5.08 11.47 -13.42
N GLU A 104 4.71 10.83 -14.53
CA GLU A 104 3.38 10.87 -15.11
C GLU A 104 2.94 9.49 -15.61
N LEU A 105 1.63 9.30 -15.74
CA LEU A 105 1.04 8.10 -16.35
C LEU A 105 1.29 8.11 -17.86
N THR A 106 1.65 6.96 -18.40
CA THR A 106 1.84 6.74 -19.84
C THR A 106 0.51 6.43 -20.53
N THR A 107 0.53 6.26 -21.85
CA THR A 107 -0.64 5.71 -22.55
C THR A 107 -0.90 4.27 -22.08
N PRO A 108 -2.14 3.90 -21.69
CA PRO A 108 -2.47 2.53 -21.35
C PRO A 108 -2.16 1.56 -22.48
N ILE A 109 -1.61 0.39 -22.13
CA ILE A 109 -1.51 -0.76 -23.05
C ILE A 109 -2.81 -1.56 -23.08
N LYS A 110 -3.64 -1.44 -22.03
CA LYS A 110 -5.02 -1.91 -21.99
C LYS A 110 -5.88 -0.89 -21.27
N GLU A 111 -7.02 -0.57 -21.85
CA GLU A 111 -7.96 0.40 -21.30
C GLU A 111 -8.81 -0.17 -20.17
N GLU A 112 -9.37 0.73 -19.35
CA GLU A 112 -10.34 0.36 -18.32
C GLU A 112 -11.58 -0.28 -18.97
N VAL A 113 -12.04 -1.39 -18.39
CA VAL A 113 -13.26 -2.09 -18.79
C VAL A 113 -14.28 -1.99 -17.66
N LYS A 114 -15.45 -1.42 -17.97
CA LYS A 114 -16.64 -1.41 -17.12
C LYS A 114 -17.83 -1.92 -17.93
N GLU A 115 -18.35 -3.08 -17.58
CA GLU A 115 -19.54 -3.66 -18.22
C GLU A 115 -20.67 -3.74 -17.21
N TYR A 116 -21.87 -3.32 -17.62
CA TYR A 116 -23.09 -3.32 -16.81
C TYR A 116 -24.12 -4.27 -17.44
N ASP A 117 -24.88 -4.98 -16.60
CA ASP A 117 -26.02 -5.77 -17.07
C ASP A 117 -27.22 -4.88 -17.43
N THR A 118 -28.30 -5.53 -17.90
CA THR A 118 -29.56 -4.84 -18.27
C THR A 118 -30.24 -4.11 -17.12
N ASN A 119 -29.87 -4.39 -15.87
CA ASN A 119 -30.39 -3.74 -14.67
C ASN A 119 -29.45 -2.63 -14.16
N GLY A 120 -28.37 -2.33 -14.88
CA GLY A 120 -27.36 -1.35 -14.47
C GLY A 120 -26.41 -1.84 -13.39
N LYS A 121 -26.34 -3.15 -13.10
CA LYS A 121 -25.36 -3.72 -12.17
C LYS A 121 -24.03 -3.93 -12.87
N LEU A 122 -22.93 -3.47 -12.26
CA LEU A 122 -21.58 -3.73 -12.73
C LEU A 122 -21.30 -5.24 -12.68
N VAL A 123 -21.05 -5.87 -13.83
CA VAL A 123 -20.77 -7.31 -13.96
C VAL A 123 -19.32 -7.62 -14.27
N LYS A 124 -18.58 -6.65 -14.79
CA LYS A 124 -17.14 -6.77 -15.05
C LYS A 124 -16.46 -5.43 -14.83
N TYR A 125 -15.36 -5.48 -14.11
CA TYR A 125 -14.51 -4.34 -13.86
C TYR A 125 -13.04 -4.73 -13.98
N ALA A 126 -12.30 -4.03 -14.81
CA ALA A 126 -10.84 -4.10 -14.89
C ALA A 126 -10.28 -2.70 -15.08
N LYS A 127 -9.24 -2.34 -14.32
CA LYS A 127 -8.55 -1.05 -14.45
C LYS A 127 -7.57 -1.08 -15.62
N SER A 128 -7.20 0.10 -16.12
CA SER A 128 -6.18 0.24 -17.16
C SER A 128 -4.85 -0.39 -16.74
N GLU A 129 -4.15 -0.99 -17.70
CA GLU A 129 -2.78 -1.49 -17.55
C GLU A 129 -1.83 -0.60 -18.34
N TYR A 130 -0.67 -0.26 -17.78
CA TYR A 130 0.31 0.63 -18.41
C TYR A 130 1.66 -0.05 -18.71
N LEU A 131 1.96 -1.12 -17.99
CA LEU A 131 3.16 -1.94 -18.14
C LEU A 131 2.75 -3.41 -18.27
N THR A 132 3.48 -4.16 -19.08
CA THR A 132 3.23 -5.60 -19.27
C THR A 132 3.66 -6.39 -18.04
N SER A 133 3.05 -7.56 -17.83
CA SER A 133 3.25 -8.39 -16.63
C SER A 133 4.69 -8.89 -16.40
N ASP A 134 5.54 -8.84 -17.43
CA ASP A 134 6.95 -9.21 -17.43
C ASP A 134 7.91 -8.02 -17.23
N TYR A 135 7.39 -6.81 -16.99
CA TYR A 135 8.20 -5.63 -16.70
C TYR A 135 9.07 -5.82 -15.45
N LYS A 136 10.39 -5.69 -15.64
CA LYS A 136 11.42 -5.92 -14.62
C LYS A 136 12.50 -4.82 -14.58
N ASN A 137 12.30 -3.70 -15.27
CA ASN A 137 13.28 -2.63 -15.26
C ASN A 137 13.29 -1.89 -13.91
N ALA A 138 14.45 -1.43 -13.47
CA ALA A 138 14.54 -0.64 -12.24
C ALA A 138 13.81 0.68 -12.41
N THR A 139 12.86 0.95 -11.51
CA THR A 139 11.91 2.04 -11.68
C THR A 139 11.68 2.81 -10.40
N ILE A 140 11.71 4.12 -10.50
CA ILE A 140 11.28 5.06 -9.46
C ILE A 140 9.99 5.71 -9.94
N PHE A 141 8.95 5.59 -9.12
CA PHE A 141 7.69 6.29 -9.30
C PHE A 141 7.67 7.54 -8.43
N ILE A 142 7.40 8.70 -9.04
CA ILE A 142 7.17 9.94 -8.31
C ILE A 142 5.68 10.05 -7.98
N GLY A 143 5.37 10.09 -6.68
CA GLY A 143 4.05 10.34 -6.13
C GLY A 143 2.94 9.52 -6.81
N LYS A 144 2.07 10.23 -7.54
CA LYS A 144 0.78 9.73 -8.04
C LYS A 144 0.86 8.54 -8.99
N CYS A 145 1.97 8.35 -9.70
CA CYS A 145 2.01 7.35 -10.77
C CYS A 145 2.22 5.92 -10.26
N ALA A 146 2.77 5.74 -9.04
CA ALA A 146 3.11 4.44 -8.47
C ALA A 146 1.92 3.45 -8.44
N PRO A 147 0.75 3.83 -7.88
CA PRO A 147 -0.35 2.89 -7.78
C PRO A 147 -0.88 2.43 -9.13
N ASP A 148 -0.98 3.32 -10.11
CA ASP A 148 -1.59 2.98 -11.40
C ASP A 148 -0.64 2.23 -12.33
N LEU A 149 0.63 2.66 -12.42
CA LEU A 149 1.65 1.95 -13.21
C LEU A 149 1.99 0.59 -12.58
N GLY A 150 2.02 0.50 -11.25
CA GLY A 150 2.39 -0.71 -10.52
C GLY A 150 1.25 -1.73 -10.32
N ARG A 151 -0.02 -1.36 -10.51
CA ARG A 151 -1.18 -2.21 -10.17
C ARG A 151 -1.19 -3.53 -10.95
N SER A 152 -1.03 -3.48 -12.27
CA SER A 152 -1.06 -4.67 -13.14
C SER A 152 0.07 -5.65 -12.84
N LEU A 153 1.18 -5.15 -12.27
CA LEU A 153 2.33 -5.95 -11.86
C LEU A 153 2.09 -6.64 -10.51
N GLY A 154 1.12 -6.19 -9.72
CA GLY A 154 0.88 -6.60 -8.34
C GLY A 154 1.78 -5.88 -7.35
N SER A 155 2.09 -4.60 -7.59
CA SER A 155 2.93 -3.82 -6.69
C SER A 155 2.24 -3.53 -5.36
N LYS A 156 2.98 -3.64 -4.25
CA LYS A 156 2.59 -3.18 -2.92
C LYS A 156 2.69 -1.65 -2.74
N LEU A 157 3.28 -0.95 -3.72
CA LEU A 157 3.29 0.53 -3.79
C LEU A 157 1.90 1.04 -4.21
N ASP A 158 0.88 0.68 -3.42
CA ASP A 158 -0.53 0.77 -3.77
C ASP A 158 -1.15 2.12 -3.36
N TRP A 159 -2.43 2.29 -3.73
CA TRP A 159 -3.16 3.51 -3.40
C TRP A 159 -3.64 3.49 -1.96
N HIS A 160 -2.92 4.12 -1.02
CA HIS A 160 -3.50 4.44 0.29
C HIS A 160 -4.18 5.81 0.29
N CYS A 161 -3.43 6.88 -0.02
CA CYS A 161 -4.01 8.21 -0.18
C CYS A 161 -3.08 9.19 -0.88
N TYR A 162 -3.69 10.21 -1.50
CA TYR A 162 -3.02 11.38 -2.06
C TYR A 162 -3.07 12.55 -1.08
N CYS A 163 -2.33 12.44 0.02
CA CYS A 163 -2.32 13.45 1.07
C CYS A 163 -0.97 13.59 1.76
N LEU A 164 0.11 13.11 1.13
CA LEU A 164 1.44 13.33 1.65
C LEU A 164 1.80 14.79 1.42
N GLU A 165 2.22 15.47 2.49
CA GLU A 165 2.66 16.85 2.42
C GLU A 165 4.18 16.89 2.20
N GLY A 166 4.94 17.60 3.03
CA GLY A 166 6.36 17.88 2.81
C GLY A 166 7.30 17.15 3.76
N ASP A 167 6.77 16.54 4.82
CA ASP A 167 7.57 16.00 5.91
C ASP A 167 7.48 14.45 5.97
N ALA A 168 8.66 13.84 6.16
CA ALA A 168 8.86 12.40 6.36
C ALA A 168 9.07 12.09 7.85
N GLN A 169 8.65 10.91 8.27
CA GLN A 169 8.87 10.40 9.64
C GLN A 169 9.34 8.95 9.63
N SER A 170 9.78 8.43 10.79
CA SER A 170 10.29 7.06 10.93
C SER A 170 11.38 6.69 9.91
N LEU A 171 12.32 7.61 9.67
CA LEU A 171 13.40 7.40 8.71
C LEU A 171 14.33 6.27 9.14
N GLN A 172 14.60 5.35 8.21
CA GLN A 172 15.66 4.37 8.31
C GLN A 172 16.98 5.00 7.85
N THR A 173 17.59 5.85 8.68
CA THR A 173 18.80 6.63 8.31
C THR A 173 20.03 5.78 8.01
N GLN A 174 20.02 4.49 8.37
CA GLN A 174 21.06 3.52 8.00
C GLN A 174 20.89 2.96 6.58
N HIS A 175 19.76 3.23 5.92
CA HIS A 175 19.52 2.77 4.56
C HIS A 175 20.55 3.37 3.58
N PRO A 176 20.99 2.63 2.54
CA PRO A 176 21.99 3.12 1.58
C PRO A 176 21.68 4.48 0.96
N ILE A 177 20.40 4.79 0.71
CA ILE A 177 20.02 6.09 0.10
C ILE A 177 20.35 7.32 0.94
N PHE A 178 20.62 7.16 2.24
CA PHE A 178 21.09 8.26 3.11
C PHE A 178 22.61 8.30 3.25
N ASN A 179 23.32 7.28 2.79
CA ASN A 179 24.74 7.09 3.11
C ASN A 179 25.64 7.03 1.88
N THR A 180 25.12 6.63 0.72
CA THR A 180 25.92 6.43 -0.49
C THR A 180 25.12 6.71 -1.76
N PRO A 181 25.76 7.29 -2.79
CA PRO A 181 27.12 7.86 -2.78
C PRO A 181 27.28 9.12 -1.92
N ASN A 182 26.23 9.94 -1.78
CA ASN A 182 26.29 11.14 -0.96
C ASN A 182 25.89 10.80 0.48
N LYS A 183 26.73 11.10 1.46
CA LYS A 183 26.34 10.97 2.87
C LYS A 183 25.42 12.12 3.25
N VAL A 184 24.17 11.82 3.55
CA VAL A 184 23.15 12.79 3.95
C VAL A 184 22.80 12.57 5.42
N THR A 185 22.79 13.65 6.19
CA THR A 185 22.24 13.65 7.56
C THR A 185 20.97 14.48 7.56
N PRO A 186 19.78 13.85 7.47
CA PRO A 186 18.51 14.57 7.40
C PRO A 186 18.34 15.55 8.56
N THR A 187 18.02 16.81 8.27
CA THR A 187 17.69 17.80 9.29
C THR A 187 16.30 17.51 9.84
N MET A 188 16.28 17.01 11.07
CA MET A 188 15.05 16.61 11.77
C MET A 188 14.47 17.77 12.58
N VAL A 189 13.23 18.15 12.30
CA VAL A 189 12.48 19.21 12.99
C VAL A 189 11.38 18.60 13.87
N MET A 190 11.17 19.14 15.07
CA MET A 190 10.06 18.71 15.94
C MET A 190 8.74 19.29 15.43
N ASN A 191 7.82 18.41 15.04
CA ASN A 191 6.48 18.74 14.58
C ASN A 191 5.40 18.12 15.48
N PRO A 192 4.18 18.68 15.55
CA PRO A 192 3.05 18.04 16.20
C PRO A 192 2.74 16.68 15.57
N THR A 193 2.50 15.67 16.39
CA THR A 193 2.02 14.37 15.90
C THR A 193 0.63 14.55 15.31
N PRO A 194 0.35 13.99 14.11
CA PRO A 194 -0.97 14.10 13.49
C PRO A 194 -2.09 13.67 14.45
N LYS A 195 -3.12 14.53 14.60
CA LYS A 195 -4.20 14.32 15.59
C LYS A 195 -4.92 12.98 15.40
N ASN A 196 -5.09 12.55 14.16
CA ASN A 196 -5.68 11.27 13.82
C ASN A 196 -4.89 10.09 14.40
N TRP A 197 -3.56 10.18 14.49
CA TRP A 197 -2.75 9.11 15.08
C TRP A 197 -2.97 8.99 16.57
N LEU A 198 -3.01 10.12 17.28
CA LEU A 198 -3.29 10.16 18.73
C LEU A 198 -4.70 9.65 19.07
N HIS A 199 -5.65 9.71 18.12
CA HIS A 199 -6.96 9.10 18.27
C HIS A 199 -6.93 7.57 18.18
N TYR A 200 -6.03 7.00 17.36
CA TYR A 200 -5.86 5.55 17.24
C TYR A 200 -4.91 4.97 18.29
N ASP A 201 -3.88 5.72 18.67
CA ASP A 201 -2.89 5.35 19.67
C ASP A 201 -2.53 6.59 20.50
N SER A 202 -3.17 6.71 21.66
CA SER A 202 -2.93 7.79 22.62
C SER A 202 -1.61 7.68 23.37
N SER A 203 -0.87 6.57 23.20
CA SER A 203 0.47 6.38 23.76
C SER A 203 1.57 7.08 22.95
N LEU A 204 1.28 7.46 21.70
CA LEU A 204 2.22 8.19 20.86
C LEU A 204 2.57 9.56 21.48
N PRO A 205 3.83 10.03 21.31
CA PRO A 205 4.21 11.35 21.80
C PRO A 205 3.41 12.43 21.07
N LYS A 206 3.12 13.54 21.75
CA LYS A 206 2.37 14.68 21.16
C LYS A 206 3.12 15.41 20.04
N GLN A 207 4.44 15.24 20.00
CA GLN A 207 5.31 15.79 18.97
C GLN A 207 6.35 14.74 18.60
N MET A 208 6.83 14.76 17.36
CA MET A 208 7.87 13.87 16.88
C MET A 208 8.79 14.56 15.88
N LYS A 209 10.00 14.02 15.73
CA LYS A 209 10.98 14.49 14.76
C LYS A 209 10.56 14.06 13.35
N MET A 210 10.51 15.02 12.42
CA MET A 210 10.22 14.79 11.01
C MET A 210 11.28 15.47 10.14
N TRP A 211 11.58 14.88 8.99
CA TRP A 211 12.50 15.42 7.99
C TRP A 211 11.73 16.16 6.91
N LYS A 212 12.12 17.41 6.62
CA LYS A 212 11.51 18.20 5.56
C LYS A 212 12.12 17.85 4.20
N VAL A 213 11.35 17.16 3.37
CA VAL A 213 11.80 16.68 2.05
C VAL A 213 11.60 17.73 0.96
N GLN A 214 10.53 18.52 1.05
CA GLN A 214 10.23 19.58 0.09
C GLN A 214 9.85 20.89 0.79
N LYS A 215 10.13 22.01 0.12
CA LYS A 215 9.96 23.38 0.65
C LYS A 215 8.48 23.76 0.76
N LEU A 216 7.65 23.23 -0.15
CA LEU A 216 6.24 23.55 -0.30
C LEU A 216 5.34 22.40 0.17
N SER A 217 4.18 22.74 0.73
CA SER A 217 3.12 21.83 1.17
C SER A 217 1.76 22.53 1.12
N ALA A 218 0.67 21.81 1.36
CA ALA A 218 -0.67 22.39 1.42
C ALA A 218 -0.83 23.44 2.53
N LYS A 219 0.03 23.44 3.54
CA LYS A 219 0.03 24.43 4.63
C LYS A 219 0.57 25.81 4.19
N ASN A 220 1.39 25.87 3.15
CA ASN A 220 2.11 27.11 2.76
C ASN A 220 2.05 27.44 1.26
N SER A 221 1.34 26.64 0.46
CA SER A 221 1.17 26.81 -0.99
C SER A 221 0.00 25.95 -1.46
N ASP A 222 -0.55 26.25 -2.65
CA ASP A 222 -1.48 25.36 -3.36
C ASP A 222 -0.77 24.17 -4.03
N TYR A 223 0.22 23.61 -3.35
CA TYR A 223 1.10 22.60 -3.93
C TYR A 223 0.39 21.26 -4.14
N VAL A 224 0.80 20.55 -5.19
CA VAL A 224 0.30 19.21 -5.50
C VAL A 224 0.73 18.26 -4.39
N LEU A 225 -0.21 17.56 -3.77
CA LEU A 225 0.09 16.60 -2.70
C LEU A 225 0.91 15.41 -3.23
N GLY A 226 1.62 14.72 -2.36
CA GLY A 226 2.29 13.47 -2.66
C GLY A 226 1.39 12.25 -2.42
N MET A 227 1.95 11.09 -2.72
CA MET A 227 1.34 9.78 -2.55
C MET A 227 1.90 9.05 -1.33
N VAL A 228 1.03 8.34 -0.62
CA VAL A 228 1.44 7.38 0.42
C VAL A 228 0.83 6.01 0.13
N SER A 229 1.60 4.93 0.35
CA SER A 229 1.13 3.54 0.23
C SER A 229 0.79 2.92 1.59
N ARG A 230 0.03 1.81 1.58
CA ARG A 230 -0.41 1.14 2.82
C ARG A 230 0.79 0.45 3.48
N GLY A 231 0.89 0.58 4.81
CA GLY A 231 1.90 -0.13 5.62
C GLY A 231 1.56 -1.59 5.90
N ALA A 232 0.29 -1.89 6.12
CA ALA A 232 -0.17 -3.25 6.42
C ALA A 232 0.17 -4.21 5.28
N GLY A 233 0.88 -5.31 5.60
CA GLY A 233 1.32 -6.31 4.62
C GLY A 233 2.45 -5.85 3.70
N PHE A 234 3.00 -4.66 3.91
CA PHE A 234 4.09 -4.15 3.08
C PHE A 234 5.35 -4.99 3.25
N LEU A 235 5.78 -5.21 4.49
CA LEU A 235 6.99 -5.95 4.86
C LEU A 235 6.81 -7.46 5.03
N ASP A 236 5.68 -8.03 4.59
CA ASP A 236 5.44 -9.48 4.69
C ASP A 236 6.13 -10.31 3.58
N SER A 237 7.08 -9.70 2.85
CA SER A 237 7.88 -10.37 1.82
C SER A 237 9.32 -9.85 1.80
N PRO A 238 10.29 -10.68 1.38
CA PRO A 238 11.72 -10.34 1.45
C PRO A 238 12.17 -9.31 0.40
N ASP A 239 11.33 -9.04 -0.61
CA ASP A 239 11.61 -8.12 -1.70
C ASP A 239 11.09 -6.70 -1.43
N THR A 240 10.66 -6.39 -0.22
CA THR A 240 10.22 -5.04 0.18
C THR A 240 11.13 -4.37 1.18
N GLU A 241 11.19 -3.04 1.10
CA GLU A 241 11.93 -2.18 2.03
C GLU A 241 11.07 -0.99 2.42
N TYR A 242 10.84 -0.82 3.72
CA TYR A 242 10.28 0.40 4.29
C TYR A 242 11.43 1.32 4.63
N ILE A 243 11.42 2.55 4.09
CA ILE A 243 12.53 3.48 4.27
C ILE A 243 12.10 4.69 5.10
N CYS A 244 10.92 5.24 4.81
CA CYS A 244 10.29 6.22 5.69
C CYS A 244 8.77 6.25 5.53
N GLY A 245 8.11 6.82 6.53
CA GLY A 245 6.67 7.04 6.51
C GLY A 245 6.29 8.49 6.26
N ALA A 246 4.98 8.70 6.15
CA ALA A 246 4.37 10.00 5.88
C ALA A 246 3.90 10.70 7.17
N GLU A 247 3.77 12.02 7.13
CA GLU A 247 3.07 12.81 8.16
C GLU A 247 1.52 12.71 8.09
N CYS A 248 0.97 11.61 7.55
CA CYS A 248 -0.47 11.45 7.36
C CYS A 248 -0.95 9.99 7.53
N LYS A 249 -2.27 9.80 7.66
CA LYS A 249 -2.98 8.50 7.75
C LYS A 249 -2.63 7.63 8.95
N SER A 250 -1.47 6.98 8.97
CA SER A 250 -0.95 6.18 10.08
C SER A 250 0.58 6.20 10.11
N ILE A 251 1.17 5.89 11.26
CA ILE A 251 2.63 5.86 11.45
C ILE A 251 3.32 4.81 10.55
N GLU A 252 2.61 3.74 10.18
CA GLU A 252 3.10 2.65 9.33
C GLU A 252 3.00 2.95 7.83
N SER A 253 2.34 4.05 7.45
CA SER A 253 2.17 4.42 6.04
C SER A 253 3.53 4.62 5.35
N VAL A 254 3.63 4.27 4.07
CA VAL A 254 4.91 4.23 3.33
C VAL A 254 5.02 5.42 2.38
N ALA A 255 5.97 6.32 2.65
CA ALA A 255 6.26 7.47 1.80
C ALA A 255 7.47 7.20 0.89
N LEU A 256 8.51 6.56 1.44
CA LEU A 256 9.63 6.00 0.67
C LEU A 256 9.70 4.50 0.92
N GLY A 257 9.68 3.72 -0.15
CA GLY A 257 9.79 2.27 -0.03
C GLY A 257 10.01 1.56 -1.37
N ARG A 258 10.59 0.36 -1.31
CA ARG A 258 10.88 -0.49 -2.46
C ARG A 258 10.03 -1.76 -2.44
N HIS A 259 9.66 -2.25 -3.61
CA HIS A 259 9.11 -3.58 -3.84
C HIS A 259 9.71 -4.15 -5.13
N GLY A 260 10.59 -5.15 -5.02
CA GLY A 260 11.36 -5.69 -6.14
C GLY A 260 12.15 -4.60 -6.87
N ASN A 261 11.92 -4.48 -8.18
CA ASN A 261 12.51 -3.46 -9.05
C ASN A 261 11.81 -2.09 -8.99
N LEU A 262 10.80 -1.91 -8.14
CA LEU A 262 9.98 -0.71 -8.08
C LEU A 262 10.23 0.07 -6.80
N PHE A 263 10.34 1.38 -6.90
CA PHE A 263 10.51 2.30 -5.77
C PHE A 263 9.45 3.38 -5.78
N LEU A 264 8.87 3.67 -4.61
CA LEU A 264 7.99 4.81 -4.40
C LEU A 264 8.81 5.96 -3.84
N TRP A 265 8.95 7.03 -4.62
CA TRP A 265 9.27 8.35 -4.10
C TRP A 265 7.96 9.11 -3.92
N GLY A 266 7.32 8.97 -2.75
CA GLY A 266 5.96 9.45 -2.53
C GLY A 266 5.80 10.97 -2.63
N PHE A 267 6.86 11.72 -2.34
CA PHE A 267 6.85 13.18 -2.39
C PHE A 267 6.68 13.68 -3.83
N SER A 268 5.81 14.67 -4.02
CA SER A 268 5.52 15.24 -5.33
C SER A 268 6.54 16.30 -5.76
N GLY A 269 7.37 16.81 -4.85
CA GLY A 269 8.39 17.83 -5.11
C GLY A 269 9.22 17.60 -6.36
N SER A 270 9.27 18.58 -7.27
CA SER A 270 10.31 18.64 -8.31
C SER A 270 11.62 19.18 -7.73
N PRO A 271 12.78 18.96 -8.39
CA PRO A 271 14.08 19.32 -7.82
C PRO A 271 14.22 20.79 -7.38
N ASP A 272 13.57 21.73 -8.05
CA ASP A 272 13.56 23.16 -7.69
C ASP A 272 12.99 23.44 -6.29
N ILE A 273 12.07 22.58 -5.82
CA ILE A 273 11.43 22.70 -4.50
C ILE A 273 11.81 21.61 -3.51
N MET A 274 12.56 20.58 -3.91
CA MET A 274 13.22 19.67 -2.97
C MET A 274 14.22 20.44 -2.10
N THR A 275 14.36 20.04 -0.83
CA THR A 275 15.50 20.50 -0.02
C THR A 275 16.81 19.94 -0.61
N GLU A 276 17.95 20.56 -0.31
CA GLU A 276 19.23 20.06 -0.84
C GLU A 276 19.53 18.63 -0.35
N GLU A 277 19.20 18.33 0.91
CA GLU A 277 19.27 16.97 1.46
C GLU A 277 18.39 15.99 0.67
N ALA A 278 17.18 16.39 0.29
CA ALA A 278 16.28 15.54 -0.48
C ALA A 278 16.76 15.31 -1.90
N LYS A 279 17.40 16.31 -2.53
CA LYS A 279 18.08 16.12 -3.82
C LYS A 279 19.18 15.08 -3.71
N ASP A 280 20.03 15.14 -2.69
CA ASP A 280 21.08 14.14 -2.50
C ASP A 280 20.51 12.74 -2.26
N VAL A 281 19.45 12.61 -1.44
CA VAL A 281 18.78 11.32 -1.22
C VAL A 281 18.11 10.82 -2.49
N PHE A 282 17.54 11.69 -3.32
CA PHE A 282 16.94 11.32 -4.60
C PHE A 282 18.00 10.82 -5.58
N PHE A 283 19.14 11.51 -5.69
CA PHE A 283 20.31 11.05 -6.45
C PHE A 283 20.76 9.66 -5.99
N ASN A 284 20.95 9.49 -4.67
CA ASN A 284 21.33 8.22 -4.08
C ASN A 284 20.30 7.12 -4.36
N THR A 285 19.00 7.46 -4.40
CA THR A 285 17.92 6.52 -4.75
C THR A 285 18.07 6.02 -6.18
N ILE A 286 18.40 6.88 -7.13
CA ILE A 286 18.66 6.47 -8.53
C ILE A 286 19.84 5.50 -8.59
N VAL A 287 20.96 5.83 -7.93
CA VAL A 287 22.14 4.94 -7.87
C VAL A 287 21.80 3.61 -7.22
N TYR A 288 21.07 3.63 -6.10
CA TYR A 288 20.63 2.45 -5.38
C TYR A 288 19.72 1.55 -6.22
N MET A 289 18.80 2.13 -7.00
CA MET A 289 17.81 1.37 -7.74
C MET A 289 18.39 0.59 -8.93
N LYS A 290 19.51 1.06 -9.51
CA LYS A 290 20.18 0.39 -10.64
C LYS A 290 20.40 -1.12 -10.42
N GLN A 291 20.78 -1.52 -9.21
CA GLN A 291 21.08 -2.93 -8.92
C GLN A 291 19.86 -3.86 -9.00
N PHE A 292 18.65 -3.30 -8.97
CA PHE A 292 17.40 -4.05 -9.10
C PHE A 292 16.89 -4.10 -10.54
N ASN A 293 17.66 -3.64 -11.52
CA ASN A 293 17.29 -3.76 -12.92
C ASN A 293 17.31 -5.25 -13.32
N GLY A 294 16.20 -5.74 -13.87
CA GLY A 294 15.97 -7.15 -14.12
C GLY A 294 15.38 -7.92 -12.94
N ALA A 295 15.30 -7.31 -11.74
CA ALA A 295 14.55 -7.88 -10.64
C ALA A 295 13.04 -7.84 -10.94
N GLY A 296 12.29 -8.79 -10.41
CA GLY A 296 10.83 -8.78 -10.47
C GLY A 296 10.24 -8.83 -9.06
N LEU A 297 8.92 -8.73 -9.00
CA LEU A 297 8.16 -8.89 -7.76
C LEU A 297 8.02 -10.37 -7.39
N ILE A 298 8.25 -10.70 -6.13
CA ILE A 298 8.03 -12.03 -5.55
C ILE A 298 6.60 -12.12 -5.00
N ALA A 299 6.24 -11.24 -4.06
CA ALA A 299 4.93 -11.24 -3.42
C ALA A 299 3.99 -10.22 -4.10
N LYS A 300 3.36 -10.66 -5.19
CA LYS A 300 2.45 -9.81 -5.97
C LYS A 300 1.12 -9.59 -5.24
N LYS A 301 0.84 -8.34 -4.87
CA LYS A 301 -0.45 -7.88 -4.37
C LYS A 301 -1.38 -7.60 -5.56
N MET A 302 -1.87 -8.66 -6.20
CA MET A 302 -2.77 -8.57 -7.36
C MET A 302 -4.14 -7.95 -7.00
N ASP A 303 -4.54 -8.09 -5.74
CA ASP A 303 -5.73 -7.44 -5.20
C ASP A 303 -5.34 -6.30 -4.25
N GLU A 304 -5.53 -5.06 -4.70
CA GLU A 304 -5.16 -3.88 -3.91
C GLU A 304 -5.97 -3.76 -2.60
N THR A 305 -7.14 -4.41 -2.54
CA THR A 305 -8.08 -4.35 -1.42
C THR A 305 -8.03 -5.57 -0.50
N ILE A 306 -7.09 -6.50 -0.74
CA ILE A 306 -6.87 -7.64 0.14
C ILE A 306 -6.67 -7.16 1.58
N ILE A 307 -7.39 -7.79 2.50
CA ILE A 307 -7.35 -7.44 3.92
C ILE A 307 -6.12 -8.09 4.54
N ILE A 308 -5.39 -7.34 5.35
CA ILE A 308 -4.31 -7.85 6.22
C ILE A 308 -4.91 -8.08 7.59
N ARG A 309 -4.69 -9.28 8.14
CA ARG A 309 -5.51 -9.84 9.20
C ARG A 309 -5.48 -9.01 10.48
N ASP A 310 -4.31 -8.86 11.08
CA ASP A 310 -4.20 -8.31 12.43
C ASP A 310 -4.59 -6.83 12.50
N PRO A 311 -4.10 -5.95 11.61
CA PRO A 311 -4.55 -4.57 11.58
C PRO A 311 -6.06 -4.44 11.38
N TYR A 312 -6.67 -5.33 10.59
CA TYR A 312 -8.12 -5.33 10.39
C TYR A 312 -8.86 -5.81 11.63
N LEU A 313 -8.48 -6.94 12.23
CA LEU A 313 -9.14 -7.48 13.42
C LEU A 313 -9.03 -6.50 14.61
N ASP A 314 -7.88 -5.88 14.79
CA ASP A 314 -7.66 -4.93 15.88
C ASP A 314 -8.44 -3.63 15.64
N TYR A 315 -8.48 -3.14 14.39
CA TYR A 315 -9.37 -2.05 13.99
C TYR A 315 -10.83 -2.40 14.31
N ARG A 316 -11.29 -3.59 13.93
CA ARG A 316 -12.66 -4.04 14.17
C ARG A 316 -12.98 -4.10 15.67
N LYS A 317 -12.10 -4.65 16.49
CA LYS A 317 -12.25 -4.62 17.95
C LYS A 317 -12.37 -3.20 18.49
N SER A 318 -11.55 -2.26 17.99
CA SER A 318 -11.64 -0.84 18.42
C SER A 318 -12.95 -0.16 18.00
N LYS A 319 -13.65 -0.67 16.97
CA LYS A 319 -14.90 -0.10 16.47
C LYS A 319 -16.15 -0.74 17.09
N ILE A 320 -16.08 -2.00 17.48
CA ILE A 320 -17.22 -2.72 18.07
C ILE A 320 -17.25 -2.51 19.59
N THR A 321 -17.66 -1.32 20.05
CA THR A 321 -17.75 -0.97 21.47
C THR A 321 -19.16 -0.49 21.85
N LEU A 322 -19.52 -0.61 23.13
CA LEU A 322 -20.79 -0.08 23.63
C LEU A 322 -20.89 1.45 23.42
N GLU A 323 -19.78 2.17 23.63
CA GLU A 323 -19.71 3.62 23.41
C GLU A 323 -19.99 4.01 21.95
N ASN A 324 -19.43 3.27 20.98
CA ASN A 324 -19.70 3.53 19.57
C ASN A 324 -21.15 3.20 19.20
N PHE A 325 -21.74 2.15 19.78
CA PHE A 325 -23.16 1.86 19.62
C PHE A 325 -24.05 2.98 20.18
N GLU A 326 -23.79 3.46 21.40
CA GLU A 326 -24.57 4.55 21.99
C GLU A 326 -24.41 5.84 21.18
N THR A 327 -23.20 6.15 20.70
CA THR A 327 -22.96 7.28 19.80
C THR A 327 -23.76 7.13 18.50
N TYR A 328 -23.68 5.96 17.85
CA TYR A 328 -24.46 5.65 16.64
C TYR A 328 -25.96 5.82 16.87
N LYS A 329 -26.47 5.35 18.01
CA LYS A 329 -27.89 5.47 18.37
C LYS A 329 -28.32 6.92 18.56
N VAL A 330 -27.51 7.75 19.21
CA VAL A 330 -27.78 9.19 19.35
C VAL A 330 -27.81 9.87 17.99
N ASP A 331 -26.83 9.62 17.13
CA ASP A 331 -26.79 10.20 15.77
C ASP A 331 -27.97 9.72 14.92
N TRP A 332 -28.34 8.44 15.05
CA TRP A 332 -29.50 7.88 14.37
C TRP A 332 -30.81 8.55 14.83
N LEU A 333 -30.99 8.77 16.13
CA LEU A 333 -32.17 9.44 16.68
C LEU A 333 -32.26 10.89 16.17
N LYS A 334 -31.13 11.60 16.16
CA LYS A 334 -31.04 12.97 15.63
C LYS A 334 -31.35 13.03 14.14
N TYR A 335 -30.79 12.12 13.34
CA TYR A 335 -31.05 12.05 11.91
C TYR A 335 -32.52 11.73 11.59
N ASN A 336 -33.16 10.90 12.42
CA ASN A 336 -34.53 10.43 12.20
C ASN A 336 -35.60 11.20 12.99
N GLU A 337 -35.25 12.24 13.76
CA GLU A 337 -36.14 12.97 14.67
C GLU A 337 -37.47 13.38 14.01
N LYS A 338 -37.40 14.01 12.83
CA LYS A 338 -38.59 14.44 12.07
C LYS A 338 -39.45 13.27 11.61
N SER A 339 -38.81 12.16 11.22
CA SER A 339 -39.52 10.94 10.79
C SER A 339 -40.23 10.29 11.98
N ILE A 340 -39.55 10.24 13.14
CA ILE A 340 -40.11 9.72 14.39
C ILE A 340 -41.30 10.57 14.83
N ALA A 341 -41.14 11.90 14.92
CA ALA A 341 -42.21 12.81 15.30
C ALA A 341 -43.44 12.69 14.38
N ARG A 342 -43.21 12.57 13.06
CA ARG A 342 -44.29 12.34 12.09
C ARG A 342 -44.96 10.99 12.29
N ALA A 343 -44.19 9.94 12.57
CA ALA A 343 -44.75 8.61 12.83
C ALA A 343 -45.61 8.60 14.09
N ASP A 344 -45.17 9.29 15.15
CA ASP A 344 -45.92 9.38 16.40
C ASP A 344 -47.21 10.18 16.25
N GLU A 345 -47.18 11.27 15.48
CA GLU A 345 -48.38 12.03 15.11
C GLU A 345 -49.40 11.15 14.36
N LEU A 346 -48.95 10.41 13.35
CA LEU A 346 -49.82 9.53 12.56
C LEU A 346 -50.36 8.35 13.37
N LYS A 347 -49.57 7.77 14.26
CA LYS A 347 -50.03 6.74 15.21
C LYS A 347 -51.10 7.29 16.14
N LYS A 348 -50.93 8.52 16.65
CA LYS A 348 -51.94 9.20 17.48
C LYS A 348 -53.23 9.45 16.70
N GLN A 349 -53.15 9.97 15.47
CA GLN A 349 -54.33 10.15 14.60
C GLN A 349 -55.08 8.83 14.39
N LYS A 350 -54.35 7.73 14.14
CA LYS A 350 -54.93 6.39 13.98
C LYS A 350 -55.60 5.90 15.27
N ALA A 351 -54.98 6.12 16.43
CA ALA A 351 -55.55 5.77 17.74
C ALA A 351 -56.81 6.58 18.08
N GLU A 352 -56.91 7.82 17.60
CA GLU A 352 -58.10 8.68 17.67
C GLU A 352 -59.19 8.29 16.66
N GLY A 353 -59.02 7.19 15.91
CA GLY A 353 -59.99 6.70 14.93
C GLY A 353 -59.99 7.46 13.60
N LYS A 354 -59.02 8.35 13.35
CA LYS A 354 -58.91 9.05 12.06
C LYS A 354 -58.39 8.10 10.99
N LYS A 355 -59.02 8.13 9.81
CA LYS A 355 -58.59 7.34 8.65
C LYS A 355 -57.33 7.96 8.05
N LEU A 356 -56.25 7.19 8.00
CA LEU A 356 -55.01 7.58 7.34
C LEU A 356 -55.13 7.40 5.82
N SER A 357 -54.46 8.25 5.05
CA SER A 357 -54.29 8.05 3.61
C SER A 357 -53.33 6.90 3.32
N ARG A 358 -53.39 6.33 2.11
CA ARG A 358 -52.49 5.27 1.65
C ARG A 358 -51.01 5.64 1.81
N ILE A 359 -50.65 6.90 1.59
CA ILE A 359 -49.25 7.38 1.72
C ILE A 359 -48.83 7.41 3.20
N GLN A 360 -49.71 7.82 4.11
CA GLN A 360 -49.44 7.84 5.54
C GLN A 360 -49.33 6.41 6.12
N GLU A 361 -50.17 5.48 5.68
CA GLU A 361 -50.05 4.08 6.05
C GLU A 361 -48.75 3.46 5.53
N MET A 362 -48.39 3.77 4.28
CA MET A 362 -47.12 3.32 3.70
C MET A 362 -45.92 3.90 4.46
N PHE A 363 -45.97 5.17 4.86
CA PHE A 363 -44.93 5.78 5.70
C PHE A 363 -44.77 5.04 7.02
N LEU A 364 -45.86 4.79 7.75
CA LEU A 364 -45.82 4.04 9.01
C LEU A 364 -45.26 2.62 8.84
N SER A 365 -45.61 1.94 7.74
CA SER A 365 -45.11 0.58 7.45
C SER A 365 -43.60 0.51 7.17
N LYS A 366 -43.01 1.63 6.72
CA LYS A 366 -41.58 1.73 6.38
C LYS A 366 -40.75 2.41 7.47
N GLN A 367 -41.37 2.80 8.58
CA GLN A 367 -40.67 3.47 9.67
C GLN A 367 -39.68 2.49 10.32
N LYS A 368 -38.39 2.87 10.31
CA LYS A 368 -37.35 2.10 10.98
C LYS A 368 -37.50 2.19 12.50
N SER A 369 -37.31 1.08 13.19
CA SER A 369 -37.21 1.05 14.65
C SER A 369 -35.92 1.71 15.12
N VAL A 370 -35.92 2.23 16.35
CA VAL A 370 -34.70 2.69 17.01
C VAL A 370 -33.71 1.52 17.07
N PRO A 371 -32.44 1.71 16.66
CA PRO A 371 -31.46 0.64 16.68
C PRO A 371 -31.28 0.05 18.09
N THR A 372 -31.29 -1.28 18.16
CA THR A 372 -30.88 -2.05 19.34
C THR A 372 -29.43 -2.51 19.16
N ILE A 373 -28.77 -2.87 20.26
CA ILE A 373 -27.41 -3.41 20.19
C ILE A 373 -27.38 -4.71 19.38
N GLU A 374 -28.45 -5.50 19.43
CA GLU A 374 -28.56 -6.76 18.71
C GLU A 374 -28.56 -6.56 17.19
N ILE A 375 -29.44 -5.69 16.68
CA ILE A 375 -29.49 -5.34 15.25
C ILE A 375 -28.16 -4.72 14.81
N TRP A 376 -27.61 -3.82 15.62
CA TRP A 376 -26.33 -3.18 15.30
C TRP A 376 -25.19 -4.20 15.24
N MET A 377 -25.13 -5.16 16.17
CA MET A 377 -24.13 -6.22 16.16
C MET A 377 -24.31 -7.13 14.94
N GLU A 378 -25.53 -7.57 14.64
CA GLU A 378 -25.85 -8.40 13.46
C GLU A 378 -25.35 -7.74 12.16
N GLU A 379 -25.59 -6.45 11.99
CA GLU A 379 -25.16 -5.67 10.82
C GLU A 379 -23.64 -5.44 10.78
N ASN A 380 -22.97 -5.38 11.94
CA ASN A 380 -21.59 -4.91 12.03
C ASN A 380 -20.56 -5.99 12.24
N VAL A 381 -20.83 -7.15 12.87
CA VAL A 381 -19.80 -8.17 13.16
C VAL A 381 -19.68 -9.27 12.10
N GLY A 382 -20.68 -9.40 11.23
CA GLY A 382 -20.77 -10.44 10.21
C GLY A 382 -21.46 -11.71 10.72
N GLU A 383 -22.12 -12.42 9.79
CA GLU A 383 -23.01 -13.55 10.09
C GLU A 383 -22.32 -14.68 10.90
N GLU A 384 -21.09 -15.05 10.52
CA GLU A 384 -20.36 -16.14 11.20
C GLU A 384 -20.07 -15.81 12.68
N ALA A 385 -19.69 -14.57 12.97
CA ALA A 385 -19.42 -14.12 14.33
C ALA A 385 -20.72 -13.95 15.12
N PHE A 386 -21.74 -13.31 14.53
CA PHE A 386 -23.03 -13.08 15.18
C PHE A 386 -23.73 -14.39 15.55
N ASN A 387 -23.72 -15.39 14.66
CA ASN A 387 -24.28 -16.71 14.96
C ASN A 387 -23.55 -17.43 16.10
N ALA A 388 -22.27 -17.12 16.34
CA ALA A 388 -21.48 -17.74 17.39
C ALA A 388 -21.65 -17.08 18.76
N VAL A 389 -21.82 -15.74 18.81
CA VAL A 389 -21.75 -14.97 20.06
C VAL A 389 -22.90 -13.97 20.27
N GLY A 390 -23.80 -13.85 19.30
CA GLY A 390 -24.90 -12.90 19.32
C GLY A 390 -24.42 -11.45 19.47
N SER A 391 -25.09 -10.71 20.35
CA SER A 391 -24.81 -9.30 20.62
C SER A 391 -23.84 -9.06 21.79
N ASP A 392 -23.17 -10.10 22.30
CA ASP A 392 -22.19 -9.94 23.38
C ASP A 392 -20.82 -9.49 22.81
N ILE A 393 -20.50 -8.22 23.06
CA ILE A 393 -19.25 -7.58 22.61
C ILE A 393 -18.01 -8.28 23.19
N LYS A 394 -18.04 -8.72 24.46
CA LYS A 394 -16.89 -9.40 25.08
C LYS A 394 -16.71 -10.79 24.48
N ALA A 395 -17.80 -11.51 24.28
CA ALA A 395 -17.76 -12.81 23.60
C ALA A 395 -17.27 -12.68 22.16
N TYR A 396 -17.65 -11.62 21.43
CA TYR A 396 -17.11 -11.32 20.10
C TYR A 396 -15.59 -11.10 20.11
N TYR A 397 -15.05 -10.36 21.10
CA TYR A 397 -13.61 -10.20 21.22
C TYR A 397 -12.90 -11.53 21.48
N THR A 398 -13.42 -12.35 22.39
CA THR A 398 -12.89 -13.69 22.65
C THR A 398 -12.92 -14.55 21.39
N TRP A 399 -14.03 -14.53 20.65
CA TRP A 399 -14.18 -15.25 19.40
C TRP A 399 -13.14 -14.80 18.35
N ILE A 400 -12.85 -13.50 18.24
CA ILE A 400 -11.77 -13.02 17.37
C ILE A 400 -10.43 -13.66 17.77
N GLU A 401 -10.08 -13.63 19.06
CA GLU A 401 -8.79 -14.16 19.53
C GLU A 401 -8.67 -15.66 19.32
N GLU A 402 -9.72 -16.43 19.61
CA GLU A 402 -9.75 -17.88 19.42
C GLU A 402 -9.64 -18.29 17.95
N ASN A 403 -10.07 -17.43 17.02
CA ASN A 403 -10.03 -17.70 15.58
C ASN A 403 -8.90 -16.96 14.85
N ARG A 404 -8.11 -16.13 15.55
CA ARG A 404 -7.09 -15.23 14.97
C ARG A 404 -6.12 -15.97 14.05
N GLU A 405 -5.72 -17.17 14.40
CA GLU A 405 -4.75 -17.96 13.62
C GLU A 405 -5.34 -18.64 12.36
N PHE A 406 -6.66 -18.62 12.20
CA PHE A 406 -7.38 -19.34 11.14
C PHE A 406 -8.05 -18.41 10.13
N PHE A 407 -8.02 -17.10 10.33
CA PHE A 407 -8.58 -16.17 9.35
C PHE A 407 -7.81 -16.16 8.04
N TYR A 408 -8.54 -16.03 6.95
CA TYR A 408 -8.02 -15.74 5.62
C TYR A 408 -8.96 -14.80 4.89
N CYS A 409 -8.43 -14.11 3.88
CA CYS A 409 -9.22 -13.19 3.09
C CYS A 409 -9.96 -13.94 1.97
N ILE A 410 -11.26 -13.67 1.84
CA ILE A 410 -12.10 -14.18 0.76
C ILE A 410 -12.67 -13.04 -0.07
N HIS A 411 -12.89 -13.32 -1.34
CA HIS A 411 -13.54 -12.43 -2.28
C HIS A 411 -15.03 -12.78 -2.37
N THR A 412 -15.91 -11.84 -2.05
CA THR A 412 -17.37 -12.03 -2.10
C THR A 412 -17.93 -11.78 -3.50
N LYS A 413 -19.14 -12.27 -3.80
CA LYS A 413 -19.79 -12.07 -5.11
C LYS A 413 -19.96 -10.61 -5.53
N ASP A 414 -19.93 -9.68 -4.58
CA ASP A 414 -20.05 -8.24 -4.82
C ASP A 414 -18.69 -7.51 -4.84
N PHE A 415 -17.62 -8.22 -5.17
CA PHE A 415 -16.26 -7.69 -5.30
C PHE A 415 -15.68 -7.07 -4.01
N ARG A 416 -16.14 -7.54 -2.83
CA ARG A 416 -15.62 -7.10 -1.53
C ARG A 416 -14.73 -8.17 -0.90
N HIS A 417 -13.68 -7.73 -0.21
CA HIS A 417 -12.87 -8.56 0.66
C HIS A 417 -13.47 -8.61 2.06
N VAL A 418 -13.53 -9.81 2.63
CA VAL A 418 -13.85 -10.03 4.05
C VAL A 418 -12.90 -11.09 4.62
N LEU A 419 -12.67 -11.04 5.93
CA LEU A 419 -12.01 -12.15 6.62
C LEU A 419 -13.06 -13.21 6.97
N SER A 420 -12.70 -14.47 6.78
CA SER A 420 -13.50 -15.62 7.20
C SER A 420 -12.62 -16.63 7.91
N VAL A 421 -13.19 -17.40 8.83
CA VAL A 421 -12.46 -18.47 9.52
C VAL A 421 -12.30 -19.65 8.57
N ASP A 422 -11.05 -20.07 8.34
CA ASP A 422 -10.78 -21.27 7.55
C ASP A 422 -11.11 -22.52 8.37
N LYS A 423 -12.28 -23.12 8.08
CA LYS A 423 -12.77 -24.31 8.77
C LYS A 423 -11.83 -25.51 8.62
N ASP A 424 -11.13 -25.63 7.50
CA ASP A 424 -10.15 -26.70 7.29
C ASP A 424 -8.95 -26.52 8.23
N LEU A 425 -8.43 -25.30 8.37
CA LEU A 425 -7.34 -25.01 9.33
C LEU A 425 -7.76 -25.18 10.78
N LYS A 426 -8.99 -24.77 11.11
CA LYS A 426 -9.56 -24.91 12.45
C LYS A 426 -9.75 -26.39 12.81
N GLN A 427 -10.28 -27.21 11.90
CA GLN A 427 -10.38 -28.66 12.06
C GLN A 427 -9.00 -29.31 12.22
N LEU A 428 -8.01 -28.85 11.44
CA LEU A 428 -6.64 -29.31 11.56
C LEU A 428 -5.89 -28.68 12.75
N ALA A 429 -6.47 -27.74 13.49
CA ALA A 429 -5.82 -27.02 14.58
C ALA A 429 -4.39 -26.54 14.23
N VAL A 430 -4.21 -25.93 13.05
CA VAL A 430 -2.91 -25.42 12.59
C VAL A 430 -3.06 -24.08 11.87
N SER A 431 -2.22 -23.11 12.23
CA SER A 431 -2.23 -21.76 11.66
C SER A 431 -1.69 -21.74 10.23
N ASN A 432 -2.26 -20.90 9.36
CA ASN A 432 -1.68 -20.64 8.04
C ASN A 432 -0.37 -19.84 8.08
N ARG A 433 -0.08 -19.14 9.19
CA ARG A 433 1.18 -18.40 9.40
C ARG A 433 2.37 -19.31 9.72
N LYS A 434 2.11 -20.60 9.97
CA LYS A 434 3.10 -21.59 10.41
C LYS A 434 3.36 -22.62 9.32
N ILE A 435 4.62 -22.85 8.97
CA ILE A 435 5.02 -23.76 7.88
C ILE A 435 4.55 -25.20 8.14
N GLU A 436 4.32 -25.53 9.42
CA GLU A 436 3.74 -26.76 9.94
C GLU A 436 2.39 -27.09 9.29
N VAL A 437 1.64 -26.11 8.77
CA VAL A 437 0.42 -26.37 7.99
C VAL A 437 0.71 -27.24 6.76
N LEU A 438 1.82 -26.96 6.07
CA LEU A 438 2.24 -27.70 4.88
C LEU A 438 2.70 -29.11 5.29
N GLU A 439 3.52 -29.20 6.33
CA GLU A 439 4.03 -30.48 6.86
C GLU A 439 2.90 -31.41 7.30
N LYS A 440 1.91 -30.86 8.03
CA LYS A 440 0.73 -31.59 8.49
C LYS A 440 -0.10 -32.12 7.33
N CYS A 441 -0.40 -31.27 6.34
CA CYS A 441 -1.18 -31.69 5.17
C CYS A 441 -0.45 -32.76 4.35
N ILE A 442 0.86 -32.63 4.16
CA ILE A 442 1.67 -33.64 3.46
C ILE A 442 1.71 -34.96 4.23
N GLY A 443 1.78 -34.90 5.55
CA GLY A 443 1.69 -36.07 6.43
C GLY A 443 0.35 -36.80 6.29
N LEU A 444 -0.76 -36.06 6.28
CA LEU A 444 -2.11 -36.58 6.07
C LEU A 444 -2.25 -37.30 4.72
N ILE A 445 -1.79 -36.67 3.63
CA ILE A 445 -1.78 -37.31 2.29
C ILE A 445 -0.93 -38.59 2.29
N SER A 446 0.20 -38.60 3.00
CA SER A 446 1.07 -39.79 3.09
C SER A 446 0.42 -40.98 3.79
N LYS A 447 -0.50 -40.71 4.73
CA LYS A 447 -1.22 -41.73 5.50
C LYS A 447 -2.55 -42.14 4.85
N GLY A 448 -3.00 -41.43 3.83
CA GLY A 448 -4.35 -41.61 3.26
C GLY A 448 -5.47 -41.09 4.16
N GLU A 449 -5.16 -40.19 5.11
CA GLU A 449 -6.11 -39.64 6.07
C GLU A 449 -6.48 -38.20 5.68
N GLN A 450 -7.78 -37.83 5.74
CA GLN A 450 -8.25 -36.46 5.50
C GLN A 450 -7.63 -35.81 4.24
N THR A 451 -7.40 -36.61 3.20
CA THR A 451 -6.65 -36.23 2.00
C THR A 451 -7.31 -35.08 1.26
N ASP A 452 -8.64 -35.01 1.26
CA ASP A 452 -9.39 -33.92 0.65
C ASP A 452 -9.13 -32.57 1.34
N ILE A 453 -9.16 -32.55 2.69
CA ILE A 453 -8.85 -31.36 3.49
C ILE A 453 -7.40 -30.93 3.23
N ALA A 454 -6.47 -31.87 3.32
CA ALA A 454 -5.05 -31.60 3.11
C ALA A 454 -4.77 -31.03 1.70
N ASN A 455 -5.39 -31.59 0.66
CA ASN A 455 -5.25 -31.09 -0.70
C ASN A 455 -5.85 -29.69 -0.89
N ARG A 456 -7.02 -29.40 -0.28
CA ARG A 456 -7.61 -28.05 -0.33
C ARG A 456 -6.71 -27.02 0.33
N VAL A 457 -6.18 -27.32 1.52
CA VAL A 457 -5.27 -26.44 2.27
C VAL A 457 -3.98 -26.19 1.47
N LEU A 458 -3.33 -27.22 0.95
CA LEU A 458 -2.10 -27.05 0.16
C LEU A 458 -2.30 -26.19 -1.10
N ARG A 459 -3.40 -26.40 -1.85
CA ARG A 459 -3.72 -25.58 -3.04
C ARG A 459 -4.06 -24.13 -2.68
N LYS A 460 -4.75 -23.92 -1.56
CA LYS A 460 -5.12 -22.60 -1.08
C LYS A 460 -3.87 -21.79 -0.69
N TYR A 461 -2.99 -22.38 0.11
CA TYR A 461 -1.87 -21.69 0.74
C TYR A 461 -0.52 -21.81 0.01
N THR A 462 -0.47 -22.42 -1.18
CA THR A 462 0.74 -22.45 -2.03
C THR A 462 0.41 -22.08 -3.48
N MET A 463 1.44 -22.00 -4.33
CA MET A 463 1.29 -21.85 -5.79
C MET A 463 1.37 -23.17 -6.54
N GLU A 464 1.45 -24.28 -5.81
CA GLU A 464 1.76 -25.60 -6.37
C GLU A 464 0.50 -26.46 -6.50
N ASP A 465 0.53 -27.40 -7.45
CA ASP A 465 -0.54 -28.38 -7.68
C ASP A 465 0.04 -29.79 -7.86
N PHE A 466 0.85 -30.24 -6.90
CA PHE A 466 1.32 -31.63 -6.90
C PHE A 466 0.18 -32.60 -6.56
N LYS A 467 0.24 -33.80 -7.13
CA LYS A 467 -0.82 -34.82 -6.99
C LYS A 467 -0.50 -35.84 -5.91
N THR A 468 0.77 -35.99 -5.55
CA THR A 468 1.23 -37.03 -4.62
C THR A 468 1.97 -36.46 -3.42
N ALA A 469 1.90 -37.16 -2.27
CA ALA A 469 2.69 -36.80 -1.09
C ALA A 469 4.21 -36.77 -1.37
N LYS A 470 4.70 -37.63 -2.28
CA LYS A 470 6.13 -37.70 -2.63
C LYS A 470 6.60 -36.41 -3.29
N GLU A 471 5.82 -35.87 -4.22
CA GLU A 471 6.11 -34.60 -4.90
C GLU A 471 6.10 -33.45 -3.91
N TRP A 472 5.06 -33.35 -3.07
CA TRP A 472 4.99 -32.33 -2.03
C TRP A 472 6.17 -32.39 -1.05
N LYS A 473 6.54 -33.58 -0.58
CA LYS A 473 7.73 -33.76 0.30
C LYS A 473 9.00 -33.30 -0.38
N LYS A 474 9.18 -33.62 -1.66
CA LYS A 474 10.37 -33.21 -2.44
C LYS A 474 10.43 -31.70 -2.57
N TRP A 475 9.31 -31.06 -2.91
CA TRP A 475 9.21 -29.61 -3.02
C TRP A 475 9.48 -28.91 -1.68
N LEU A 476 8.82 -29.35 -0.61
CA LEU A 476 8.99 -28.74 0.72
C LEU A 476 10.44 -28.90 1.19
N LYS A 477 11.03 -30.09 1.05
CA LYS A 477 12.45 -30.33 1.41
C LYS A 477 13.39 -29.41 0.64
N LYS A 478 13.14 -29.17 -0.65
CA LYS A 478 13.97 -28.30 -1.49
C LYS A 478 13.87 -26.83 -1.09
N ASN A 479 12.68 -26.38 -0.72
CA ASN A 479 12.37 -24.95 -0.58
C ASN A 479 12.21 -24.47 0.87
N ARG A 480 12.21 -25.37 1.87
CA ARG A 480 11.84 -25.07 3.27
C ARG A 480 12.48 -23.79 3.83
N SER A 481 13.78 -23.60 3.62
CA SER A 481 14.53 -22.44 4.14
C SER A 481 14.26 -21.14 3.39
N LYS A 482 13.61 -21.21 2.22
CA LYS A 482 13.26 -20.06 1.38
C LYS A 482 11.78 -19.70 1.48
N LEU A 483 10.95 -20.53 2.11
CA LEU A 483 9.52 -20.29 2.21
C LEU A 483 9.22 -19.15 3.20
N PHE A 484 8.34 -18.24 2.80
CA PHE A 484 7.80 -17.20 3.66
C PHE A 484 6.29 -17.07 3.41
N PHE A 485 5.55 -16.63 4.43
CA PHE A 485 4.10 -16.42 4.33
C PHE A 485 3.79 -14.94 4.09
N THR A 486 2.96 -14.64 3.10
CA THR A 486 2.51 -13.28 2.78
C THR A 486 0.99 -13.24 2.72
N GLU A 487 0.39 -12.29 3.43
CA GLU A 487 -1.04 -12.00 3.36
C GLU A 487 -1.32 -11.12 2.14
N ALA A 488 -0.48 -10.10 1.91
CA ALA A 488 -0.59 -9.22 0.75
C ALA A 488 -0.45 -9.97 -0.58
N GLY A 489 0.37 -11.02 -0.62
CA GLY A 489 0.53 -11.94 -1.76
C GLY A 489 -0.57 -13.01 -1.88
N GLY A 490 -1.71 -12.82 -1.22
CA GLY A 490 -2.87 -13.71 -1.35
C GLY A 490 -3.02 -14.77 -0.26
N TYR A 491 -2.48 -14.55 0.95
CA TYR A 491 -2.42 -15.55 2.03
C TYR A 491 -1.72 -16.83 1.56
N LYS A 492 -0.48 -16.71 1.08
CA LYS A 492 0.27 -17.85 0.51
C LYS A 492 1.68 -17.96 1.08
N TRP A 493 2.15 -19.21 1.14
CA TRP A 493 3.55 -19.56 1.28
C TRP A 493 4.22 -19.47 -0.10
N LEU A 494 5.11 -18.50 -0.25
CA LEU A 494 5.87 -18.25 -1.47
C LEU A 494 7.35 -18.56 -1.25
N ILE A 495 8.07 -18.80 -2.35
CA ILE A 495 9.51 -19.07 -2.33
C ILE A 495 10.25 -17.74 -2.49
N ASN A 496 11.15 -17.43 -1.56
CA ASN A 496 12.10 -16.34 -1.72
C ASN A 496 13.07 -16.69 -2.86
N THR A 497 13.00 -15.93 -3.94
CA THR A 497 13.89 -16.06 -5.11
C THR A 497 15.07 -15.10 -5.09
N LEU A 498 15.18 -14.25 -4.06
CA LEU A 498 16.41 -13.50 -3.78
C LEU A 498 17.43 -14.49 -3.20
N ASN A 499 18.62 -14.56 -3.77
CA ASN A 499 19.76 -15.29 -3.21
C ASN A 499 20.83 -14.30 -2.82
#